data_AF-A0A5J4P8W5-F1
#
_entry.id   AF-A0A5J4P8W5-F1
#
_cell.length_a   1.000
_cell.length_b   1.000
_cell.length_c   1.000
_cell.angle_alpha   90.00
_cell.angle_beta   90.00
_cell.angle_gamma   90.00
#
_symmetry.space_group_name_H-M   'P 1'
#
loop_
_entity.id
_entity.type
_entity.pdbx_description
1 polymer ?
#
loop_
_entity_poly.entity_id
_entity_poly.type
_entity_poly.pdbx_seq_one_letter_code
_entity_poly.pdbx_strand_id
1 'polypeptide(L)'
;IPTLISSKGEFWFGCKEGILAFSPDKLETRKYNYKTYILDFRINGKENPLMGTPIKYASEVKVENDQSTFTIEFVALDYSNRDNISYEYILEGYEKEWNFNGNNRIASYTGVSPGKYKFRVRSINEVDSESLSESTLTIRILPPWKSSWYTYALYIIIIGIIAIISKLVMMLIKAKNEAYIKRRLSELKIKFFTYISHEMRIPLTLI
;
A
#
# COMPACT_ATOMS: atom_id res chain seq x y z
N ILE A 1 44.70 -29.82 -22.74
CA ILE A 1 45.10 -31.26 -22.65
C ILE A 1 46.20 -31.32 -21.59
N PRO A 2 46.05 -32.12 -20.52
CA PRO A 2 47.09 -32.26 -19.48
C PRO A 2 48.39 -32.77 -20.09
N THR A 3 49.52 -32.23 -19.62
CA THR A 3 50.83 -32.57 -20.18
C THR A 3 51.32 -33.92 -19.64
N LEU A 4 51.00 -34.25 -18.38
CA LEU A 4 51.35 -35.51 -17.73
C LEU A 4 50.27 -35.95 -16.73
N ILE A 5 50.08 -37.26 -16.58
CA ILE A 5 49.23 -37.88 -15.55
C ILE A 5 50.13 -38.75 -14.66
N SER A 6 50.14 -38.49 -13.36
CA SER A 6 50.91 -39.25 -12.36
C SER A 6 50.29 -40.63 -12.09
N SER A 7 51.09 -41.59 -11.64
CA SER A 7 50.61 -42.92 -11.22
C SER A 7 49.59 -42.89 -10.07
N LYS A 8 49.50 -41.75 -9.38
CA LYS A 8 48.51 -41.46 -8.33
C LYS A 8 47.23 -40.77 -8.87
N GLY A 9 47.07 -40.63 -10.18
CA GLY A 9 45.90 -39.99 -10.81
C GLY A 9 45.94 -38.45 -10.81
N GLU A 10 47.09 -37.84 -10.51
CA GLU A 10 47.24 -36.38 -10.52
C GLU A 10 47.51 -35.85 -11.92
N PHE A 11 46.87 -34.75 -12.28
CA PHE A 11 47.01 -34.08 -13.57
C PHE A 11 48.02 -32.94 -13.43
N TRP A 12 49.01 -32.91 -14.32
CA TRP A 12 50.10 -31.95 -14.31
C TRP A 12 50.09 -31.11 -15.58
N PHE A 13 50.13 -29.79 -15.41
CA PHE A 13 50.13 -28.81 -16.48
C PHE A 13 51.35 -27.89 -16.35
N GLY A 14 52.08 -27.72 -17.45
CA GLY A 14 53.11 -26.68 -17.55
C GLY A 14 52.47 -25.31 -17.77
N CYS A 15 52.73 -24.37 -16.87
CA CYS A 15 52.29 -22.99 -16.95
C CYS A 15 53.49 -22.04 -17.08
N LYS A 16 53.25 -20.79 -17.51
CA LYS A 16 54.30 -19.78 -17.68
C LYS A 16 55.11 -19.50 -16.39
N GLU A 17 54.50 -19.74 -15.23
CA GLU A 17 55.09 -19.46 -13.90
C GLU A 17 55.41 -20.74 -13.09
N GLY A 18 55.34 -21.93 -13.69
CA GLY A 18 55.68 -23.18 -13.00
C GLY A 18 54.85 -24.37 -13.45
N ILE A 19 54.64 -25.32 -12.54
CA ILE A 19 53.85 -26.54 -12.79
C ILE A 19 52.62 -26.51 -11.89
N LEU A 20 51.44 -26.64 -12.49
CA LEU A 20 50.17 -26.82 -11.78
C LEU A 20 49.87 -28.33 -11.71
N ALA A 21 49.79 -28.88 -10.50
CA ALA A 21 49.37 -30.26 -10.26
C ALA A 21 48.07 -30.27 -9.47
N PHE A 22 47.05 -31.00 -9.92
CA PHE A 22 45.80 -31.20 -9.17
C PHE A 22 45.23 -32.61 -9.32
N SER A 23 44.53 -33.09 -8.29
CA SER A 23 43.84 -34.39 -8.31
C SER A 23 42.34 -34.17 -8.54
N PRO A 24 41.75 -34.67 -9.65
CA PRO A 24 40.30 -34.55 -9.87
C PRO A 24 39.48 -35.22 -8.78
N ASP A 25 39.94 -36.37 -8.27
CA ASP A 25 39.23 -37.16 -7.25
C ASP A 25 39.18 -36.49 -5.87
N LYS A 26 39.99 -35.45 -5.65
CA LYS A 26 40.02 -34.66 -4.40
C LYS A 26 39.28 -33.33 -4.54
N LEU A 27 38.64 -33.08 -5.68
CA LEU A 27 37.81 -31.90 -5.86
C LEU A 27 36.51 -32.11 -5.07
N GLU A 28 36.47 -31.61 -3.85
CA GLU A 28 35.22 -31.51 -3.10
C GLU A 28 34.34 -30.43 -3.74
N THR A 29 33.21 -30.83 -4.32
CA THR A 29 32.12 -29.91 -4.61
C THR A 29 31.49 -29.51 -3.27
N ARG A 30 32.00 -28.43 -2.66
CA ARG A 30 31.34 -27.87 -1.47
C ARG A 30 29.96 -27.36 -1.86
N LYS A 31 28.92 -28.08 -1.47
CA LYS A 31 27.54 -27.56 -1.44
C LYS A 31 27.46 -26.50 -0.34
N TYR A 32 27.70 -25.25 -0.71
CA TYR A 32 27.51 -24.15 0.22
C TYR A 32 26.01 -23.87 0.40
N ASN A 33 25.54 -23.96 1.64
CA ASN A 33 24.18 -23.59 2.00
C ASN A 33 24.12 -22.09 2.31
N TYR A 34 24.01 -21.28 1.27
CA TYR A 34 23.86 -19.84 1.42
C TYR A 34 22.41 -19.50 1.80
N LYS A 35 22.22 -18.43 2.57
CA LYS A 35 20.89 -17.87 2.83
C LYS A 35 20.67 -16.65 1.96
N THR A 36 19.57 -16.64 1.23
CA THR A 36 19.08 -15.43 0.54
C THR A 36 18.35 -14.55 1.55
N TYR A 37 18.69 -13.27 1.57
CA TYR A 37 18.06 -12.27 2.43
C TYR A 37 17.45 -11.17 1.58
N ILE A 38 16.31 -10.66 2.04
CA ILE A 38 15.71 -9.44 1.51
C ILE A 38 16.32 -8.29 2.32
N LEU A 39 17.00 -7.37 1.63
CA LEU A 39 17.78 -6.29 2.22
C LEU A 39 16.97 -5.02 2.38
N ASP A 40 16.15 -4.70 1.38
CA ASP A 40 15.44 -3.43 1.33
C ASP A 40 14.09 -3.58 0.64
N PHE A 41 13.15 -2.71 1.02
CA PHE A 41 11.84 -2.58 0.42
C PHE A 41 11.49 -1.09 0.30
N ARG A 42 11.57 -0.58 -0.91
CA ARG A 42 11.29 0.83 -1.22
C ARG A 42 9.89 0.97 -1.80
N ILE A 43 9.21 2.03 -1.39
CA ILE A 43 7.88 2.38 -1.86
C ILE A 43 7.95 3.76 -2.51
N ASN A 44 7.52 3.87 -3.78
CA ASN A 44 7.67 5.10 -4.58
C ASN A 44 9.11 5.68 -4.55
N GLY A 45 10.12 4.80 -4.56
CA GLY A 45 11.54 5.18 -4.52
C GLY A 45 12.05 5.70 -3.18
N LYS A 46 11.23 5.71 -2.12
CA LYS A 46 11.64 6.06 -0.76
C LYS A 46 11.72 4.80 0.11
N GLU A 47 12.66 4.78 1.04
CA GLU A 47 12.66 3.77 2.10
C GLU A 47 11.34 3.85 2.86
N ASN A 48 10.74 2.70 3.17
CA ASN A 48 9.48 2.68 3.90
C ASN A 48 9.70 3.17 5.34
N PRO A 49 9.23 4.39 5.72
CA PRO A 49 9.48 4.94 7.05
C PRO A 49 8.66 4.24 8.15
N LEU A 50 7.71 3.37 7.78
CA LEU A 50 6.76 2.74 8.70
C LEU A 50 7.25 1.39 9.26
N MET A 51 8.44 0.93 8.87
CA MET A 51 9.02 -0.29 9.43
C MET A 51 9.91 0.02 10.62
N GLY A 52 9.35 -0.11 11.83
CA GLY A 52 10.12 -0.11 13.08
C GLY A 52 11.05 -1.34 13.23
N THR A 53 10.98 -2.29 12.30
CA THR A 53 11.83 -3.49 12.24
C THR A 53 12.58 -3.53 10.91
N PRO A 54 13.87 -3.93 10.89
CA PRO A 54 14.59 -4.15 9.63
C PRO A 54 13.86 -5.18 8.77
N ILE A 55 13.67 -4.89 7.49
CA ILE A 55 12.99 -5.75 6.49
C ILE A 55 13.51 -7.20 6.49
N LYS A 56 14.80 -7.38 6.81
CA LYS A 56 15.47 -8.67 6.97
C LYS A 56 14.76 -9.62 7.95
N TYR A 57 14.03 -9.10 8.93
CA TYR A 57 13.31 -9.87 9.95
C TYR A 57 11.78 -9.76 9.83
N ALA A 58 11.29 -9.01 8.85
CA ALA A 58 9.86 -8.79 8.70
C ALA A 58 9.23 -9.91 7.86
N SER A 59 8.23 -10.58 8.45
CA SER A 59 7.47 -11.61 7.74
C SER A 59 6.37 -11.04 6.84
N GLU A 60 5.91 -9.81 7.14
CA GLU A 60 4.84 -9.11 6.42
C GLU A 60 5.14 -7.62 6.26
N VAL A 61 4.92 -7.10 5.06
CA VAL A 61 4.96 -5.66 4.75
C VAL A 61 3.59 -5.21 4.29
N LYS A 62 3.12 -4.10 4.86
CA LYS A 62 1.87 -3.45 4.46
C LYS A 62 2.20 -2.26 3.58
N VAL A 63 1.54 -2.20 2.43
CA VAL A 63 1.66 -1.12 1.46
C VAL A 63 0.31 -0.43 1.35
N GLU A 64 0.30 0.89 1.48
CA GLU A 64 -0.91 1.67 1.28
C GLU A 64 -1.23 1.83 -0.21
N ASN A 65 -2.51 1.97 -0.53
CA ASN A 65 -3.02 1.92 -1.90
C ASN A 65 -2.42 2.98 -2.83
N ASP A 66 -2.16 4.17 -2.28
CA ASP A 66 -1.61 5.33 -3.00
C ASP A 66 -0.12 5.14 -3.38
N GLN A 67 0.45 3.98 -3.05
CA GLN A 67 1.84 3.65 -3.26
C GLN A 67 2.01 2.26 -3.89
N SER A 68 1.22 1.96 -4.93
CA SER A 68 1.25 0.68 -5.67
C SER A 68 2.51 0.44 -6.50
N THR A 69 3.55 1.25 -6.32
CA THR A 69 4.88 1.05 -6.90
C THR A 69 5.88 0.76 -5.79
N PHE A 70 6.48 -0.43 -5.85
CA PHE A 70 7.47 -0.86 -4.87
C PHE A 70 8.63 -1.60 -5.53
N THR A 71 9.78 -1.52 -4.87
CA THR A 71 11.03 -2.14 -5.30
C THR A 71 11.59 -2.96 -4.15
N ILE A 72 11.97 -4.19 -4.44
CA ILE A 72 12.51 -5.14 -3.47
C ILE A 72 13.96 -5.43 -3.84
N GLU A 73 14.86 -5.28 -2.88
CA GLU A 73 16.27 -5.59 -3.03
C GLU A 73 16.62 -6.86 -2.22
N PHE A 74 17.34 -7.79 -2.85
CA PHE A 74 17.68 -9.09 -2.24
C PHE A 74 19.13 -9.49 -2.52
N VAL A 75 19.72 -10.30 -1.64
CA VAL A 75 21.09 -10.78 -1.80
C VAL A 75 21.25 -12.19 -1.26
N ALA A 76 21.96 -13.05 -1.99
CA ALA A 76 22.53 -14.27 -1.44
C ALA A 76 23.89 -13.97 -0.81
N LEU A 77 24.10 -14.36 0.45
CA LEU A 77 25.39 -14.21 1.12
C LEU A 77 26.37 -15.30 0.68
N ASP A 78 26.86 -15.19 -0.55
CA ASP A 78 28.04 -15.92 -1.01
C ASP A 78 29.24 -14.95 -1.01
N TYR A 79 30.30 -15.31 -0.27
CA TYR A 79 31.55 -14.55 -0.19
C TYR A 79 32.63 -15.09 -1.14
N SER A 80 32.44 -16.29 -1.67
CA SER A 80 33.43 -17.01 -2.47
C SER A 80 33.20 -16.79 -3.97
N ASN A 81 31.95 -16.65 -4.43
CA ASN A 81 31.67 -16.57 -5.86
C ASN A 81 30.43 -15.71 -6.19
N ARG A 82 30.51 -14.40 -5.92
CA ARG A 82 29.41 -13.44 -6.09
C ARG A 82 28.90 -13.28 -7.53
N ASP A 83 29.73 -13.55 -8.51
CA ASP A 83 29.43 -13.27 -9.92
C ASP A 83 28.73 -14.43 -10.65
N ASN A 84 28.74 -15.63 -10.06
CA ASN A 84 28.13 -16.84 -10.65
C ASN A 84 26.77 -17.22 -10.05
N ILE A 85 26.14 -16.27 -9.32
CA ILE A 85 24.81 -16.49 -8.74
C ILE A 85 23.80 -15.73 -9.57
N SER A 86 22.86 -16.49 -10.12
CA SER A 86 21.67 -15.95 -10.75
C SER A 86 20.49 -15.99 -9.79
N TYR A 87 19.55 -15.07 -9.97
CA TYR A 87 18.36 -14.93 -9.15
C TYR A 87 17.10 -15.13 -9.98
N GLU A 88 16.16 -15.82 -9.37
CA GLU A 88 14.79 -15.91 -9.86
C GLU A 88 13.82 -15.46 -8.79
N TYR A 89 12.80 -14.73 -9.19
CA TYR A 89 11.77 -14.27 -8.28
C TYR A 89 10.38 -14.42 -8.87
N ILE A 90 9.38 -14.49 -8.00
CA ILE A 90 7.98 -14.51 -8.38
C ILE A 90 7.16 -13.77 -7.34
N LEU A 91 6.19 -12.98 -7.80
CA LEU A 91 5.15 -12.42 -6.96
C LEU A 91 3.88 -13.27 -7.07
N GLU A 92 3.73 -14.25 -6.17
CA GLU A 92 2.56 -15.12 -6.14
C GLU A 92 1.29 -14.28 -5.93
N GLY A 93 0.34 -14.45 -6.84
CA GLY A 93 -0.91 -13.70 -6.90
C GLY A 93 -0.91 -12.56 -7.91
N TYR A 94 0.26 -12.15 -8.42
CA TYR A 94 0.40 -11.21 -9.54
C TYR A 94 0.90 -11.94 -10.80
N GLU A 95 1.91 -12.80 -10.64
CA GLU A 95 2.54 -13.58 -11.71
C GLU A 95 2.26 -15.09 -11.55
N LYS A 96 2.37 -15.83 -12.66
CA LYS A 96 2.20 -17.30 -12.69
C LYS A 96 3.52 -18.04 -12.86
N GLU A 97 4.54 -17.39 -13.40
CA GLU A 97 5.84 -17.98 -13.73
C GLU A 97 6.97 -17.22 -13.03
N TRP A 98 8.11 -17.88 -12.86
CA TRP A 98 9.30 -17.27 -12.26
C TRP A 98 9.97 -16.34 -13.26
N ASN A 99 10.34 -15.15 -12.80
CA ASN A 99 11.14 -14.21 -13.57
C ASN A 99 12.63 -14.44 -13.28
N PHE A 100 13.38 -14.72 -14.34
CA PHE A 100 14.83 -14.82 -14.28
C PHE A 100 15.47 -13.44 -14.45
N ASN A 101 16.25 -13.02 -13.46
CA ASN A 101 16.88 -11.69 -13.42
C ASN A 101 18.40 -11.75 -13.55
N GLY A 102 18.97 -12.93 -13.84
CA GLY A 102 20.42 -13.14 -13.83
C GLY A 102 21.04 -12.68 -12.51
N ASN A 103 22.11 -11.89 -12.57
CA ASN A 103 22.77 -11.35 -11.36
C ASN A 103 22.11 -10.05 -10.81
N ASN A 104 20.97 -9.61 -11.38
CA ASN A 104 20.28 -8.43 -10.89
C ASN A 104 19.50 -8.73 -9.59
N ARG A 105 19.73 -7.88 -8.59
CA ARG A 105 19.27 -8.01 -7.21
C ARG A 105 18.01 -7.21 -6.88
N ILE A 106 17.44 -6.58 -7.91
CA ILE A 106 16.34 -5.63 -7.78
C ILE A 106 15.14 -6.14 -8.58
N ALA A 107 13.99 -6.28 -7.90
CA ALA A 107 12.70 -6.51 -8.51
C ALA A 107 11.80 -5.29 -8.30
N SER A 108 11.30 -4.70 -9.38
CA SER A 108 10.44 -3.51 -9.35
C SER A 108 9.06 -3.85 -9.89
N TYR A 109 8.03 -3.48 -9.13
CA TYR A 109 6.63 -3.68 -9.47
C TYR A 109 5.89 -2.35 -9.44
N THR A 110 5.02 -2.15 -10.43
CA THR A 110 4.27 -0.90 -10.63
C THR A 110 2.79 -1.22 -10.84
N GLY A 111 1.91 -0.50 -10.15
CA GLY A 111 0.47 -0.60 -10.36
C GLY A 111 -0.13 -1.93 -9.89
N VAL A 112 0.42 -2.56 -8.85
CA VAL A 112 -0.10 -3.83 -8.32
C VAL A 112 -1.44 -3.58 -7.61
N SER A 113 -2.47 -4.34 -8.00
CA SER A 113 -3.81 -4.25 -7.45
C SER A 113 -3.86 -4.53 -5.93
N PRO A 114 -4.92 -4.10 -5.22
CA PRO A 114 -5.07 -4.39 -3.80
C PRO A 114 -5.26 -5.88 -3.55
N GLY A 115 -4.53 -6.45 -2.60
CA GLY A 115 -4.52 -7.89 -2.38
C GLY A 115 -3.46 -8.35 -1.39
N LYS A 116 -3.38 -9.67 -1.23
CA LYS A 116 -2.33 -10.35 -0.49
C LYS A 116 -1.45 -11.09 -1.50
N TYR A 117 -0.17 -10.75 -1.50
CA TYR A 117 0.83 -11.31 -2.38
C TYR A 117 1.92 -11.98 -1.57
N LYS A 118 2.60 -12.96 -2.15
CA LYS A 118 3.81 -13.55 -1.57
C LYS A 118 4.94 -13.41 -2.56
N PHE A 119 5.91 -12.57 -2.21
CA PHE A 119 7.15 -12.48 -2.95
C PHE A 119 8.05 -13.65 -2.55
N ARG A 120 8.52 -14.40 -3.54
CA ARG A 120 9.48 -15.49 -3.35
C ARG A 120 10.68 -15.22 -4.21
N VAL A 121 11.87 -15.40 -3.67
CA VAL A 121 13.13 -15.26 -4.38
C VAL A 121 14.01 -16.46 -4.11
N ARG A 122 14.59 -17.02 -5.16
CA ARG A 122 15.54 -18.12 -5.10
C ARG A 122 16.86 -17.76 -5.78
N SER A 123 17.96 -18.17 -5.17
CA SER A 123 19.29 -18.06 -5.75
C SER A 123 19.67 -19.37 -6.43
N ILE A 124 20.18 -19.30 -7.65
CA ILE A 124 20.57 -20.43 -8.49
C ILE A 124 22.06 -20.32 -8.79
N ASN A 125 22.77 -21.44 -8.69
CA ASN A 125 24.16 -21.50 -9.13
C ASN A 125 24.21 -21.74 -10.63
N GLU A 126 24.96 -20.93 -11.38
CA GLU A 126 25.10 -21.10 -12.84
C GLU A 126 25.72 -22.45 -13.24
N VAL A 127 26.48 -23.08 -12.34
CA VAL A 127 27.18 -24.35 -12.62
C VAL A 127 26.26 -25.56 -12.49
N ASP A 128 25.38 -25.58 -11.49
CA ASP A 128 24.63 -26.78 -11.11
C ASP A 128 23.12 -26.67 -11.38
N SER A 129 22.63 -25.48 -11.78
CA SER A 129 21.21 -25.16 -12.01
C SER A 129 20.24 -25.51 -10.86
N GLU A 130 20.73 -26.02 -9.73
CA GLU A 130 19.97 -26.29 -8.52
C GLU A 130 19.71 -24.99 -7.75
N SER A 131 18.49 -24.86 -7.22
CA SER A 131 18.14 -23.77 -6.32
C SER A 131 18.88 -23.94 -4.99
N LEU A 132 19.76 -22.99 -4.67
CA LEU A 132 20.60 -23.00 -3.47
C LEU A 132 19.83 -22.59 -2.21
N SER A 133 18.93 -21.63 -2.33
CA SER A 133 18.26 -20.98 -1.20
C SER A 133 17.00 -20.26 -1.64
N GLU A 134 15.97 -20.26 -0.80
CA GLU A 134 14.71 -19.54 -1.02
C GLU A 134 14.39 -18.63 0.16
N SER A 135 13.97 -17.40 -0.14
CA SER A 135 13.43 -16.44 0.84
C SER A 135 12.04 -16.00 0.41
N THR A 136 11.17 -15.78 1.40
CA THR A 136 9.77 -15.39 1.15
C THR A 136 9.37 -14.18 1.98
N LEU A 137 8.55 -13.30 1.40
CA LEU A 137 8.03 -12.10 2.03
C LEU A 137 6.55 -11.95 1.70
N THR A 138 5.70 -11.78 2.72
CA THR A 138 4.28 -11.52 2.50
C THR A 138 4.07 -10.02 2.30
N ILE A 139 3.44 -9.63 1.19
CA ILE A 139 3.14 -8.24 0.86
C ILE A 139 1.63 -8.08 0.87
N ARG A 140 1.13 -7.13 1.65
CA ARG A 140 -0.30 -6.83 1.74
C ARG A 140 -0.57 -5.41 1.29
N ILE A 141 -1.23 -5.29 0.14
CA ILE A 141 -1.66 -4.01 -0.42
C ILE A 141 -3.07 -3.71 0.10
N LEU A 142 -3.19 -2.65 0.88
CA LEU A 142 -4.46 -2.27 1.49
C LEU A 142 -5.42 -1.70 0.44
N PRO A 143 -6.72 -2.04 0.49
CA PRO A 143 -7.72 -1.42 -0.37
C PRO A 143 -7.91 0.05 0.04
N PRO A 144 -8.24 0.94 -0.92
CA PRO A 144 -8.31 2.38 -0.67
C PRO A 144 -9.41 2.75 0.35
N TRP A 145 -10.45 1.91 0.46
CA TRP A 145 -11.64 2.20 1.27
C TRP A 145 -11.40 2.07 2.77
N LYS A 146 -10.36 1.36 3.22
CA LYS A 146 -10.05 1.24 4.65
C LYS A 146 -9.63 2.58 5.29
N SER A 147 -9.30 3.59 4.48
CA SER A 147 -9.04 4.95 4.95
C SER A 147 -10.29 5.86 4.98
N SER A 148 -11.40 5.49 4.33
CA SER A 148 -12.53 6.40 4.10
C SER A 148 -13.73 6.21 5.03
N TRP A 149 -13.77 5.20 5.90
CA TRP A 149 -14.95 5.03 6.76
C TRP A 149 -15.15 6.23 7.71
N TYR A 150 -14.07 6.83 8.19
CA TYR A 150 -14.10 8.07 8.98
C TYR A 150 -14.60 9.27 8.17
N THR A 151 -14.30 9.34 6.87
CA THR A 151 -14.75 10.45 6.02
C THR A 151 -16.25 10.35 5.72
N TYR A 152 -16.77 9.15 5.46
CA TYR A 152 -18.21 8.94 5.36
C TYR A 152 -18.95 9.25 6.66
N ALA A 153 -18.39 8.86 7.82
CA ALA A 153 -18.95 9.22 9.12
C ALA A 153 -18.99 10.75 9.32
N LEU A 154 -17.94 11.46 8.94
CA LEU A 154 -17.87 12.92 9.00
C LEU A 154 -18.94 13.58 8.09
N TYR A 155 -19.12 13.08 6.86
CA TYR A 155 -20.17 13.58 5.97
C TYR A 155 -21.58 13.39 6.55
N ILE A 156 -21.87 12.23 7.14
CA ILE A 156 -23.16 11.95 7.80
C ILE A 156 -23.38 12.92 8.97
N ILE A 157 -22.35 13.19 9.78
CA ILE A 157 -22.43 14.15 10.88
C ILE A 157 -22.71 15.57 10.35
N ILE A 158 -22.00 16.01 9.31
CA ILE A 158 -22.19 17.33 8.71
C ILE A 158 -23.62 17.49 8.16
N ILE A 159 -24.12 16.49 7.42
CA ILE A 159 -25.50 16.50 6.90
C ILE A 159 -26.51 16.52 8.05
N GLY A 160 -26.27 15.76 9.12
CA GLY A 160 -27.10 15.77 10.32
C GLY A 160 -27.17 17.16 10.99
N ILE A 161 -26.02 17.83 11.13
CA ILE A 161 -25.96 19.19 11.69
C ILE A 161 -26.73 20.18 10.81
N ILE A 162 -26.56 20.14 9.48
CA ILE A 162 -27.28 21.00 8.55
C ILE A 162 -28.79 20.76 8.63
N ALA A 163 -29.23 19.50 8.73
CA ALA A 163 -30.64 19.15 8.88
C ALA A 163 -31.25 19.68 10.19
N ILE A 164 -30.50 19.61 11.30
CA ILE A 164 -30.94 20.16 12.59
C ILE A 164 -31.05 21.68 12.53
N ILE A 165 -30.02 22.37 12.00
CA ILE A 165 -30.01 23.84 11.88
C ILE A 165 -31.17 24.32 11.00
N SER A 166 -31.36 23.70 9.84
CA SER A 166 -32.46 24.06 8.92
C SER A 166 -33.83 23.85 9.55
N LYS A 167 -34.02 22.78 10.34
CA LYS A 167 -35.26 22.55 11.10
C LYS A 167 -35.49 23.63 12.18
N LEU A 168 -34.44 24.00 12.92
CA LEU A 168 -34.52 25.08 13.93
C LEU A 168 -34.86 26.43 13.29
N VAL A 169 -34.21 26.78 12.18
CA VAL A 169 -34.50 28.01 11.42
C VAL A 169 -35.93 28.03 10.91
N MET A 170 -36.41 26.93 10.32
CA MET A 170 -37.81 26.82 9.87
C MET A 170 -38.82 26.96 11.01
N MET A 171 -38.54 26.38 12.19
CA MET A 171 -39.39 26.54 13.38
C MET A 171 -39.44 28.00 13.85
N LEU A 172 -38.31 28.70 13.89
CA LEU A 172 -38.24 30.11 14.27
C LEU A 172 -38.99 31.02 13.28
N ILE A 173 -38.86 30.77 11.98
CA ILE A 173 -39.56 31.53 10.94
C ILE A 173 -41.08 31.33 11.06
N LYS A 174 -41.54 30.08 11.26
CA LYS A 174 -42.98 29.79 11.46
C LYS A 174 -43.54 30.50 12.69
N ALA A 175 -42.84 30.44 13.82
CA ALA A 175 -43.27 31.10 15.05
C ALA A 175 -43.37 32.63 14.89
N LYS A 176 -42.41 33.26 14.20
CA LYS A 176 -42.46 34.70 13.89
C LYS A 176 -43.61 35.06 12.96
N ASN A 177 -43.85 34.25 11.92
CA ASN A 177 -44.95 34.48 11.00
C ASN A 177 -46.32 34.36 11.68
N GLU A 178 -46.53 33.37 12.53
CA GLU A 178 -47.78 33.23 13.29
C GLU A 178 -48.03 34.43 14.21
N ALA A 179 -47.00 34.90 14.92
CA ALA A 179 -47.10 36.08 15.76
C ALA A 179 -47.40 37.35 14.94
N TYR A 180 -46.76 37.49 13.78
CA TYR A 180 -46.99 38.60 12.85
C TYR A 180 -48.43 38.61 12.32
N ILE A 181 -48.94 37.46 11.85
CA ILE A 181 -50.31 37.31 11.35
C ILE A 181 -51.33 37.61 12.46
N LYS A 182 -51.14 37.05 13.66
CA LYS A 182 -52.04 37.31 14.81
C LYS A 182 -52.10 38.79 15.16
N ARG A 183 -50.95 39.48 15.17
CA ARG A 183 -50.88 40.92 15.45
C ARG A 183 -51.62 41.72 14.39
N ARG A 184 -51.43 41.38 13.11
CA ARG A 184 -52.11 42.06 11.99
C ARG A 184 -53.62 41.85 12.03
N LEU A 185 -54.08 40.65 12.36
CA LEU A 185 -55.50 40.35 12.57
C LEU A 185 -56.10 41.15 13.73
N SER A 186 -55.36 41.31 14.83
CA SER A 186 -55.80 42.13 15.97
C SER A 186 -55.95 43.60 15.60
N GLU A 187 -54.96 44.18 14.89
CA GLU A 187 -55.04 45.55 14.39
C GLU A 187 -56.23 45.78 13.45
N LEU A 188 -56.46 44.84 12.52
CA LEU A 188 -57.59 44.91 11.60
C LEU A 188 -58.93 44.85 12.33
N LYS A 189 -59.07 43.98 13.35
CA LYS A 189 -60.27 43.93 14.20
C LYS A 189 -60.53 45.27 14.89
N ILE A 190 -59.52 45.88 15.50
CA ILE A 190 -59.65 47.18 16.19
C ILE A 190 -60.09 48.28 15.20
N LYS A 191 -59.45 48.36 14.03
CA LYS A 191 -59.82 49.33 12.98
C LYS A 191 -61.25 49.12 12.49
N PHE A 192 -61.67 47.89 12.29
CA PHE A 192 -63.04 47.55 11.88
C PHE A 192 -64.07 47.98 12.94
N PHE A 193 -63.84 47.67 14.22
CA PHE A 193 -64.73 48.11 15.29
C PHE A 193 -64.77 49.64 15.42
N THR A 194 -63.63 50.31 15.26
CA THR A 194 -63.55 51.77 15.28
C THR A 194 -64.32 52.38 14.11
N TYR A 195 -64.15 51.84 12.90
CA TYR A 195 -64.85 52.28 11.68
C TYR A 195 -66.36 52.12 11.81
N ILE A 196 -66.85 50.95 12.20
CA ILE A 196 -68.29 50.71 12.43
C ILE A 196 -68.84 51.62 13.52
N SER A 197 -68.12 51.78 14.64
CA SER A 197 -68.59 52.64 15.73
C SER A 197 -68.69 54.11 15.30
N HIS A 198 -67.76 54.56 14.44
CA HIS A 198 -67.78 55.91 13.90
C HIS A 198 -68.96 56.11 12.94
N GLU A 199 -69.20 55.20 12.00
CA GLU A 199 -70.34 55.29 11.07
C GLU A 199 -71.70 55.14 11.77
N MET A 200 -71.82 54.29 12.78
CA MET A 200 -73.06 54.14 13.56
C MET A 200 -73.40 55.39 14.39
N ARG A 201 -72.44 56.28 14.69
CA ARG A 201 -72.68 57.54 15.41
C ARG A 201 -73.09 58.71 14.51
N ILE A 202 -72.81 58.64 13.20
CA ILE A 202 -73.07 59.74 12.26
C ILE A 202 -74.56 59.97 11.92
N PRO A 203 -75.51 59.00 11.94
CA PRO A 203 -76.90 59.30 11.55
C PRO A 203 -77.73 60.00 12.65
N LEU A 204 -77.17 60.31 13.83
CA LEU A 204 -77.91 60.88 14.96
C LEU A 204 -77.76 62.40 15.13
N THR A 205 -77.05 63.09 14.25
CA THR A 205 -76.96 64.57 14.24
C THR A 205 -77.60 65.20 13.01
N LEU A 206 -78.28 64.41 12.19
CA LEU A 206 -78.94 64.82 10.94
C LEU A 206 -80.46 64.56 11.04
N ILE A 207 -81.07 65.07 12.11
CA ILE A 207 -82.51 65.30 12.25
C ILE A 207 -82.68 66.73 12.73
#